data_AF-A0A076EBL9-F1
#
_entry.id   AF-A0A076EBL9-F1
#
_cell.length_a   1.000
_cell.length_b   1.000
_cell.length_c   1.000
_cell.angle_alpha   90.00
_cell.angle_beta   90.00
_cell.angle_gamma   90.00
#
_symmetry.space_group_name_H-M   'P 1'
#
loop_
_entity.id
_entity.type
_entity.pdbx_description
1 polymer ?
#
loop_
_entity_poly.entity_id
_entity_poly.type
_entity_poly.pdbx_seq_one_letter_code
_entity_poly.pdbx_strand_id
1 'polypeptide(L)'
;MADDKTVHSVTYDPLRSLGLTTVFGNPGSTEQTFLQDFPDDFTYVLGLQEASVLAMADGFAHSTGEPALENFHTAADTGNAMGSLVSAYRARPRSS
;
A
#
# COMPACT_ATOMS: atom_id res chain seq x y z
N MET A 1 -29.82 5.71 12.92
CA MET A 1 -29.24 4.94 11.80
C MET A 1 -27.98 4.31 12.37
N ALA A 2 -27.86 2.99 12.29
CA ALA A 2 -26.74 2.28 12.91
C ALA A 2 -25.42 2.81 12.36
N ASP A 3 -24.48 3.02 13.28
CA ASP A 3 -23.07 3.34 13.06
C ASP A 3 -22.40 2.10 12.44
N ASP A 4 -22.74 1.76 11.19
CA ASP A 4 -22.21 0.58 10.49
C ASP A 4 -20.78 0.87 9.98
N LYS A 5 -19.90 1.13 10.94
CA LYS A 5 -18.46 1.17 10.73
C LYS A 5 -17.97 -0.24 10.45
N THR A 6 -17.75 -0.54 9.18
CA THR A 6 -17.09 -1.77 8.75
C THR A 6 -15.59 -1.67 9.03
N VAL A 7 -14.91 -2.82 9.16
CA VAL A 7 -13.43 -2.88 9.25
C VAL A 7 -12.78 -2.10 8.11
N HIS A 8 -13.38 -2.14 6.92
CA HIS A 8 -12.93 -1.38 5.76
C HIS A 8 -12.95 0.14 6.03
N SER A 9 -14.11 0.70 6.37
CA SER A 9 -14.25 2.14 6.60
C SER A 9 -13.31 2.68 7.69
N VAL A 10 -13.17 1.95 8.81
CA VAL A 10 -12.30 2.35 9.93
C VAL A 10 -10.83 2.09 9.66
N THR A 11 -10.48 1.35 8.60
CA THR A 11 -9.07 1.16 8.19
C THR A 11 -8.62 2.28 7.25
N TYR A 12 -9.50 2.81 6.40
CA TYR A 12 -9.15 3.94 5.53
C TYR A 12 -8.94 5.25 6.30
N ASP A 13 -9.64 5.46 7.41
CA ASP A 13 -9.47 6.63 8.28
C ASP A 13 -8.03 6.81 8.82
N PRO A 14 -7.39 5.79 9.45
CA PRO A 14 -6.01 5.91 9.90
C PRO A 14 -5.04 6.01 8.72
N LEU A 15 -5.25 5.30 7.61
CA LEU A 15 -4.41 5.43 6.41
C LEU A 15 -4.39 6.89 5.92
N ARG A 16 -5.57 7.53 5.84
CA ARG A 16 -5.70 8.94 5.51
C ARG A 16 -4.96 9.84 6.49
N SER A 17 -5.11 9.60 7.79
CA SER A 17 -4.43 10.39 8.83
C SER A 17 -2.90 10.29 8.79
N LEU A 18 -2.38 9.19 8.25
CA LEU A 18 -0.95 8.92 8.09
C LEU A 18 -0.41 9.38 6.72
N GLY A 19 -1.25 9.96 5.86
CA GLY A 19 -0.87 10.35 4.49
C GLY A 19 -0.79 9.19 3.50
N LEU A 20 -1.15 7.96 3.90
CA LEU A 20 -1.12 6.74 3.10
C LEU A 20 -2.29 6.67 2.10
N THR A 21 -2.41 7.67 1.26
CA THR A 21 -3.51 7.84 0.29
C THR A 21 -3.17 7.30 -1.10
N THR A 22 -1.94 6.85 -1.33
CA THR A 22 -1.52 6.23 -2.59
C THR A 22 -1.26 4.73 -2.38
N VAL A 23 -1.96 3.90 -3.14
CA VAL A 23 -1.89 2.43 -3.08
C VAL A 23 -1.33 1.90 -4.39
N PHE A 24 -0.23 1.15 -4.33
CA PHE A 24 0.37 0.48 -5.48
C PHE A 24 -0.02 -0.99 -5.49
N GLY A 25 -0.48 -1.53 -6.61
CA GLY A 25 -0.86 -2.94 -6.65
C GLY A 25 -1.21 -3.50 -8.02
N ASN A 26 -1.43 -4.80 -8.03
CA ASN A 26 -2.02 -5.56 -9.14
C ASN A 26 -3.16 -6.38 -8.54
N PRO A 27 -4.41 -5.91 -8.61
CA PRO A 27 -5.49 -6.53 -7.85
C PRO A 27 -5.94 -7.82 -8.51
N GLY A 28 -6.02 -8.90 -7.73
CA GLY A 28 -6.73 -10.11 -8.14
C GLY A 28 -7.99 -10.34 -7.30
N SER A 29 -8.56 -11.54 -7.39
CA SER A 29 -9.86 -11.86 -6.81
C SER A 29 -9.89 -11.81 -5.28
N THR A 30 -8.76 -11.96 -4.62
CA THR A 30 -8.64 -11.97 -3.15
C THR A 30 -8.55 -10.57 -2.54
N GLU A 31 -8.17 -9.56 -3.32
CA GLU A 31 -7.99 -8.17 -2.85
C GLU A 31 -9.23 -7.31 -3.12
N GLN A 32 -10.22 -7.87 -3.81
CA GLN A 32 -11.42 -7.16 -4.25
C GLN A 32 -12.22 -6.54 -3.09
N THR A 33 -12.24 -7.17 -1.90
CA THR A 33 -12.93 -6.63 -0.72
C THR A 33 -12.22 -5.45 -0.09
N PHE A 34 -10.90 -5.32 -0.27
CA PHE A 34 -10.13 -4.16 0.22
C PHE A 34 -10.31 -2.95 -0.72
N LEU A 35 -10.42 -3.20 -2.02
CA LEU A 35 -10.59 -2.16 -3.06
C LEU A 35 -12.05 -1.84 -3.37
N GLN A 36 -12.99 -2.62 -2.84
CA GLN A 36 -14.40 -2.28 -2.91
C GLN A 36 -14.62 -0.91 -2.25
N ASP A 37 -15.43 -0.04 -2.86
CA ASP A 37 -15.68 1.32 -2.35
C ASP A 37 -14.39 2.11 -2.08
N PHE A 38 -13.41 1.99 -2.98
CA PHE A 38 -12.13 2.71 -2.90
C PHE A 38 -12.39 4.23 -2.82
N PRO A 39 -11.87 4.93 -1.79
CA PRO A 39 -12.21 6.33 -1.57
C PRO A 39 -11.73 7.25 -2.71
N ASP A 40 -12.54 8.24 -3.07
CA ASP A 40 -12.23 9.20 -4.15
C ASP A 40 -10.99 10.07 -3.88
N ASP A 41 -10.59 10.19 -2.61
CA ASP A 41 -9.40 10.92 -2.19
C ASP A 41 -8.14 10.04 -2.09
N PHE A 42 -8.26 8.76 -2.45
CA PHE A 42 -7.13 7.84 -2.59
C PHE A 42 -6.78 7.64 -4.07
N THR A 43 -5.52 7.33 -4.34
CA THR A 43 -5.02 7.01 -5.68
C THR A 43 -4.56 5.56 -5.73
N TYR A 44 -5.08 4.79 -6.69
CA TYR A 44 -4.59 3.44 -6.97
C TYR A 44 -3.68 3.44 -8.20
N VAL A 45 -2.42 3.05 -8.02
CA VAL A 45 -1.42 2.91 -9.10
C VAL A 45 -1.32 1.44 -9.48
N LEU A 46 -1.91 1.10 -10.62
CA LEU A 46 -1.91 -0.25 -11.16
C LEU A 46 -0.55 -0.58 -11.80
N GLY A 47 0.09 -1.66 -11.36
CA GLY A 47 1.19 -2.30 -12.05
C GLY A 47 0.76 -3.64 -12.64
N LEU A 48 1.26 -3.99 -13.83
CA LEU A 48 0.91 -5.24 -14.51
C LEU A 48 1.64 -6.48 -13.93
N GLN A 49 2.68 -6.24 -13.15
CA GLN A 49 3.50 -7.27 -12.53
C GLN A 49 4.04 -6.75 -11.19
N GLU A 50 4.13 -7.63 -10.21
CA GLU A 50 4.34 -7.29 -8.80
C GLU A 50 5.71 -6.66 -8.55
N ALA A 51 6.75 -7.06 -9.29
CA ALA A 51 8.06 -6.41 -9.17
C ALA A 51 8.05 -4.97 -9.71
N SER A 52 7.19 -4.67 -10.69
CA SER A 52 6.99 -3.30 -11.16
C SER A 52 6.25 -2.45 -10.11
N VAL A 53 5.22 -3.02 -9.46
CA VAL A 53 4.52 -2.39 -8.33
C VAL A 53 5.51 -2.04 -7.22
N LEU A 54 6.36 -3.00 -6.84
CA LEU A 54 7.35 -2.86 -5.79
C LEU A 54 8.38 -1.77 -6.10
N ALA A 55 8.91 -1.75 -7.32
CA ALA A 55 9.86 -0.72 -7.74
C ALA A 55 9.22 0.68 -7.79
N MET A 56 7.95 0.79 -8.19
CA MET A 56 7.21 2.06 -8.19
C MET A 56 6.99 2.57 -6.77
N ALA A 57 6.57 1.71 -5.84
CA ALA A 57 6.35 2.07 -4.45
C ALA A 57 7.65 2.47 -3.74
N ASP A 58 8.76 1.76 -3.97
CA ASP A 58 10.08 2.12 -3.42
C ASP A 58 10.56 3.47 -3.98
N GLY A 59 10.41 3.71 -5.28
CA GLY A 59 10.73 5.00 -5.90
C GLY A 59 9.86 6.14 -5.39
N PHE A 60 8.56 5.89 -5.17
CA PHE A 60 7.64 6.84 -4.57
C PHE A 60 8.06 7.19 -3.15
N ALA A 61 8.34 6.19 -2.31
CA ALA A 61 8.77 6.43 -0.92
C ALA A 61 10.10 7.18 -0.83
N HIS A 62 11.07 6.86 -1.69
CA HIS A 62 12.34 7.58 -1.75
C HIS A 62 12.20 9.02 -2.24
N SER A 63 11.34 9.27 -3.23
CA SER A 63 11.19 10.61 -3.82
C SER A 63 10.35 11.55 -2.96
N THR A 64 9.37 11.03 -2.26
CA THR A 64 8.46 11.80 -1.40
C THR A 64 8.93 11.88 0.06
N GLY A 65 9.71 10.91 0.52
CA GLY A 65 10.03 10.73 1.94
C GLY A 65 8.83 10.23 2.76
N GLU A 66 7.74 9.86 2.10
CA GLU A 66 6.50 9.37 2.72
C GLU A 66 6.41 7.84 2.61
N PRO A 67 5.72 7.15 3.53
CA PRO A 67 5.51 5.73 3.42
C PRO A 67 4.61 5.38 2.22
N ALA A 68 4.88 4.27 1.54
CA ALA A 68 4.05 3.76 0.44
C ALA A 68 3.20 2.58 0.91
N LEU A 69 1.96 2.48 0.42
CA LEU A 69 1.09 1.33 0.65
C LEU A 69 1.09 0.40 -0.57
N GLU A 70 1.40 -0.88 -0.36
CA GLU A 70 1.41 -1.91 -1.40
C GLU A 70 0.31 -2.94 -1.16
N ASN A 71 -0.36 -3.39 -2.22
CA ASN A 71 -1.41 -4.41 -2.20
C ASN A 71 -1.05 -5.55 -3.17
N PHE A 72 -0.76 -6.74 -2.63
CA PHE A 72 -0.28 -7.91 -3.37
C PHE A 72 -1.30 -9.03 -3.47
N HIS A 73 -1.27 -9.76 -4.59
CA HIS A 73 -2.19 -10.84 -4.92
C HIS A 73 -1.77 -12.23 -4.40
N THR A 74 -0.48 -12.48 -4.09
CA THR A 74 -0.02 -13.83 -3.71
C THR A 74 0.98 -13.84 -2.55
N ALA A 75 0.95 -14.92 -1.74
CA ALA A 75 1.88 -15.12 -0.62
C ALA A 75 3.37 -15.17 -1.05
N ALA A 76 3.62 -15.57 -2.29
CA ALA A 76 4.95 -15.50 -2.92
C ALA A 76 5.44 -14.04 -3.06
N ASP A 77 4.53 -13.11 -3.29
CA ASP A 77 4.84 -11.69 -3.47
C ASP A 77 5.01 -10.98 -2.14
N THR A 78 4.34 -11.42 -1.07
CA THR A 78 4.69 -11.02 0.30
C THR A 78 6.16 -11.34 0.60
N GLY A 79 6.68 -12.48 0.12
CA GLY A 79 8.09 -12.85 0.25
C GLY A 79 9.06 -11.92 -0.50
N ASN A 80 8.67 -11.46 -1.70
CA ASN A 80 9.45 -10.49 -2.49
C ASN A 80 9.38 -9.08 -1.87
N ALA A 81 8.20 -8.67 -1.40
CA ALA A 81 7.99 -7.42 -0.69
C ALA A 81 8.79 -7.35 0.61
N MET A 82 8.98 -8.47 1.31
CA MET A 82 9.87 -8.52 2.47
C MET A 82 11.33 -8.17 2.13
N GLY A 83 11.81 -8.50 0.92
CA GLY A 83 13.14 -8.12 0.44
C GLY A 83 13.29 -6.60 0.25
N SER A 84 12.28 -5.96 -0.32
CA SER A 84 12.22 -4.50 -0.42
C SER A 84 11.95 -3.83 0.91
N LEU A 85 11.11 -4.39 1.78
CA LEU A 85 10.90 -3.90 3.15
C LEU A 85 12.20 -3.92 3.95
N VAL A 86 13.01 -4.98 3.83
CA VAL A 86 14.34 -5.04 4.45
C VAL A 86 15.27 -3.99 3.86
N SER A 87 15.20 -3.76 2.55
CA SER A 87 16.00 -2.73 1.87
C SER A 87 15.60 -1.33 2.32
N ALA A 88 14.31 -1.02 2.38
CA ALA A 88 13.74 0.22 2.91
C ALA A 88 14.05 0.40 4.40
N TYR A 89 13.98 -0.66 5.21
CA TYR A 89 14.38 -0.64 6.61
C TYR A 89 15.87 -0.31 6.78
N ARG A 90 16.72 -0.88 5.92
CA ARG A 90 18.17 -0.59 5.90
C ARG A 90 18.50 0.80 5.37
N ALA A 91 17.67 1.34 4.47
CA ALA A 91 17.83 2.66 3.88
C ALA A 91 17.38 3.79 4.81
N ARG A 92 16.74 3.50 5.96
CA ARG A 92 16.38 4.53 6.94
C ARG A 92 17.65 5.23 7.47
N PRO A 93 17.75 6.57 7.36
CA PRO A 93 18.77 7.31 8.07
C PRO A 93 18.59 7.07 9.57
N ARG A 94 19.64 6.64 10.26
CA ARG A 94 19.62 6.61 11.73
C ARG A 94 19.44 8.04 12.21
N SER A 95 18.26 8.37 12.73
CA SER A 95 18.11 9.59 13.54
C SER A 95 18.92 9.38 14.82
N SER A 96 19.99 10.15 14.97
CA SER A 96 20.70 10.35 16.24
C SER A 96 19.81 11.11 17.23
#